data_AF-A0A397QF27-F1
#
_entry.id   AF-A0A397QF27-F1
#
_cell.length_a   1.000
_cell.length_b   1.000
_cell.length_c   1.000
_cell.angle_alpha   90.00
_cell.angle_beta   90.00
_cell.angle_gamma   90.00
#
_symmetry.space_group_name_H-M   'P 1'
#
loop_
_entity.id
_entity.type
_entity.pdbx_description
1 polymer ?
#
loop_
_entity_poly.entity_id
_entity_poly.type
_entity_poly.pdbx_seq_one_letter_code
_entity_poly.pdbx_strand_id
1 'polypeptide(L)'
;MDKIKYFFAILAAFIMGGLFIAGPDKLSDEIPYHVELGFGAIAFGCLMIAALYSDRAKNLLLAIIFGPISVVLIMMAASGDFEVGQRILFGVLGAGTSLFFVYSVITTFTGDDLAGEDPDDRAAD
;
A
#
# COMPACT_ATOMS: atom_id res chain seq x y z
N MET A 1 -13.97 -14.95 -6.58
CA MET A 1 -12.78 -15.61 -5.97
C MET A 1 -11.91 -14.60 -5.22
N ASP A 2 -12.12 -13.30 -5.44
CA ASP A 2 -11.27 -12.22 -4.89
C ASP A 2 -11.52 -11.91 -3.42
N LYS A 3 -12.76 -12.05 -2.93
CA LYS A 3 -13.11 -11.82 -1.52
C LYS A 3 -12.30 -12.67 -0.53
N ILE A 4 -11.96 -13.91 -0.90
CA ILE A 4 -11.13 -14.81 -0.08
C ILE A 4 -9.69 -14.31 -0.01
N LYS A 5 -9.12 -13.83 -1.13
CA LYS A 5 -7.76 -13.27 -1.18
C LYS A 5 -7.67 -11.99 -0.36
N TYR A 6 -8.67 -11.12 -0.46
CA TYR A 6 -8.79 -9.92 0.37
C TYR A 6 -8.87 -10.26 1.87
N PHE A 7 -9.66 -11.28 2.23
CA PHE A 7 -9.76 -11.75 3.61
C PHE A 7 -8.40 -12.22 4.16
N PHE A 8 -7.64 -13.00 3.39
CA PHE A 8 -6.29 -13.41 3.81
C PHE A 8 -5.32 -12.23 3.95
N ALA A 9 -5.41 -11.23 3.07
CA ALA A 9 -4.56 -10.04 3.15
C ALA A 9 -4.90 -9.17 4.38
N ILE A 10 -6.19 -9.01 4.69
CA ILE A 10 -6.66 -8.33 5.90
C ILE A 10 -6.17 -9.08 7.15
N LEU A 11 -6.33 -10.40 7.18
CA LEU A 11 -5.87 -11.24 8.28
C LEU A 11 -4.35 -11.13 8.48
N ALA A 12 -3.57 -11.16 7.39
CA ALA A 12 -2.13 -10.99 7.43
C ALA A 12 -1.73 -9.63 8.01
N ALA A 13 -2.42 -8.54 7.65
CA ALA A 13 -2.17 -7.21 8.20
C ALA A 13 -2.43 -7.16 9.72
N PHE A 14 -3.52 -7.76 10.19
CA PHE A 14 -3.81 -7.83 11.63
C PHE A 14 -2.84 -8.73 12.41
N ILE A 15 -2.46 -9.88 11.86
CA ILE A 15 -1.47 -10.77 12.48
C ILE A 15 -0.11 -10.08 12.57
N MET A 16 0.31 -9.42 11.49
CA MET A 16 1.55 -8.65 11.45
C MET A 16 1.51 -7.51 12.47
N GLY A 17 0.41 -6.77 12.54
CA GLY A 17 0.23 -5.71 13.54
C GLY A 17 0.27 -6.22 14.99
N GLY A 18 -0.39 -7.34 15.26
CA GLY A 18 -0.32 -8.01 16.56
C GLY A 18 1.09 -8.49 16.90
N LEU A 19 1.83 -9.02 15.92
CA LEU A 19 3.22 -9.46 16.11
C LEU A 19 4.16 -8.28 16.38
N PHE A 20 3.94 -7.12 15.78
CA PHE A 20 4.75 -5.93 16.03
C PHE A 20 4.45 -5.29 17.40
N ILE A 21 3.23 -5.43 17.93
CA ILE A 21 2.84 -4.89 19.25
C ILE A 21 3.18 -5.85 20.39
N ALA A 22 2.89 -7.14 20.23
CA ALA A 22 3.03 -8.17 21.26
C ALA A 22 4.17 -9.15 20.96
N GLY A 23 5.05 -8.78 20.02
CA GLY A 23 6.20 -9.58 19.61
C GLY A 23 7.19 -9.81 20.75
N PRO A 24 8.11 -10.76 20.56
CA PRO A 24 9.12 -11.07 21.56
C PRO A 24 9.93 -9.82 21.93
N ASP A 25 10.36 -9.69 23.18
CA ASP A 25 11.07 -8.51 23.71
C ASP A 25 12.27 -8.05 22.87
N LYS A 26 12.87 -8.95 22.08
CA LYS A 26 13.94 -8.60 21.13
C LYS A 26 13.51 -7.64 20.01
N LEU A 27 12.22 -7.62 19.66
CA LEU A 27 11.70 -6.72 18.62
C LEU A 27 11.77 -5.25 19.06
N SER A 28 11.61 -4.96 20.36
CA SER A 28 11.73 -3.60 20.87
C SER A 28 13.15 -3.08 20.86
N ASP A 29 14.13 -3.99 21.00
CA ASP A 29 15.55 -3.65 20.98
C ASP A 29 16.08 -3.42 19.56
N GLU A 30 15.55 -4.15 18.57
CA GLU A 30 15.98 -4.03 17.16
C GLU A 30 15.20 -2.96 16.39
N ILE A 31 13.93 -2.70 16.76
CA ILE A 31 13.05 -1.78 16.04
C ILE A 31 12.39 -0.81 17.05
N PRO A 32 12.92 0.42 17.20
CA PRO A 32 12.43 1.38 18.21
C PRO A 32 10.97 1.81 17.99
N TYR A 33 10.46 1.69 16.75
CA TYR A 33 9.10 2.04 16.36
C TYR A 33 8.18 0.83 16.14
N HIS A 34 8.51 -0.34 16.69
CA HIS A 34 7.74 -1.58 16.50
C HIS A 34 6.25 -1.43 16.85
N VAL A 35 5.90 -0.75 17.94
CA VAL A 35 4.49 -0.52 18.33
C VAL A 35 3.76 0.36 17.31
N GLU A 36 4.41 1.42 16.81
CA GLU A 36 3.84 2.33 15.81
C GLU A 36 3.62 1.62 14.47
N LEU A 37 4.58 0.80 14.05
CA LEU A 37 4.45 -0.08 12.88
C LEU A 37 3.31 -1.08 13.06
N GLY A 38 3.13 -1.60 14.26
CA GLY A 38 2.05 -2.51 14.59
C GLY A 38 0.67 -1.87 14.50
N PHE A 39 0.49 -0.68 15.10
CA PHE A 39 -0.73 0.10 14.92
C PHE A 39 -0.95 0.52 13.46
N GLY A 40 0.12 0.85 12.74
CA GLY A 40 0.08 1.12 11.30
C GLY A 40 -0.45 -0.07 10.50
N ALA A 41 0.00 -1.29 10.80
CA ALA A 41 -0.47 -2.51 10.13
C ALA A 41 -1.94 -2.83 10.45
N ILE A 42 -2.37 -2.61 11.70
CA ILE A 42 -3.79 -2.74 12.09
C ILE A 42 -4.65 -1.71 11.36
N ALA A 43 -4.23 -0.45 11.33
CA ALA A 43 -4.91 0.62 10.60
C ALA A 43 -4.98 0.33 9.09
N PHE A 44 -3.92 -0.23 8.52
CA PHE A 44 -3.89 -0.70 7.14
C PHE A 44 -4.90 -1.83 6.90
N GLY A 45 -4.99 -2.81 7.81
CA GLY A 45 -6.01 -3.87 7.74
C GLY A 45 -7.44 -3.32 7.80
N CYS A 46 -7.70 -2.34 8.67
CA CYS A 46 -8.99 -1.63 8.72
C CYS A 46 -9.27 -0.86 7.41
N LEU A 47 -8.26 -0.23 6.84
CA LEU A 47 -8.39 0.49 5.57
C LEU A 47 -8.68 -0.48 4.41
N MET A 48 -8.08 -1.67 4.40
CA MET A 48 -8.40 -2.71 3.43
C MET A 48 -9.85 -3.17 3.53
N ILE A 49 -10.42 -3.24 4.74
CA ILE A 49 -11.85 -3.50 4.92
C ILE A 49 -12.67 -2.34 4.34
N ALA A 50 -12.30 -1.09 4.65
CA ALA A 50 -13.00 0.09 4.13
C ALA A 50 -12.95 0.17 2.59
N ALA A 51 -11.85 -0.26 1.98
CA ALA A 51 -11.68 -0.34 0.54
C ALA A 51 -12.64 -1.33 -0.13
N LEU A 52 -13.18 -2.31 0.58
CA LEU A 52 -14.23 -3.18 0.01
C LEU A 52 -15.57 -2.47 -0.18
N TYR A 53 -15.80 -1.33 0.49
CA TYR A 53 -17.08 -0.64 0.51
C TYR A 53 -17.02 0.80 0.00
N SER A 54 -15.83 1.32 -0.31
CA SER A 54 -15.67 2.71 -0.73
C SER A 54 -14.53 2.87 -1.71
N ASP A 55 -14.82 3.43 -2.88
CA ASP A 55 -13.82 3.70 -3.92
C ASP A 55 -12.79 4.75 -3.48
N ARG A 56 -13.22 5.69 -2.63
CA ARG A 56 -12.29 6.63 -1.97
C ARG A 56 -11.29 5.88 -1.09
N ALA A 57 -11.73 4.88 -0.34
CA ALA A 57 -10.83 4.08 0.49
C ALA A 57 -9.93 3.16 -0.35
N LYS A 58 -10.41 2.65 -1.51
CA LYS A 58 -9.57 1.94 -2.49
C LYS A 58 -8.46 2.84 -3.03
N ASN A 59 -8.80 4.06 -3.46
CA ASN A 59 -7.83 5.03 -3.97
C ASN A 59 -6.82 5.45 -2.89
N LEU A 60 -7.28 5.62 -1.64
CA LEU A 60 -6.39 5.93 -0.52
C LEU A 60 -5.43 4.76 -0.23
N LEU A 61 -5.92 3.52 -0.29
CA LEU A 61 -5.11 2.32 -0.12
C LEU A 61 -4.02 2.24 -1.19
N LEU A 62 -4.38 2.51 -2.46
CA LEU A 62 -3.42 2.58 -3.57
C LEU A 62 -2.38 3.67 -3.31
N ALA A 63 -2.79 4.87 -2.87
CA ALA A 63 -1.84 5.93 -2.53
C ALA A 63 -0.86 5.51 -1.42
N ILE A 64 -1.35 4.86 -0.35
CA ILE A 64 -0.49 4.40 0.75
C ILE A 64 0.50 3.31 0.30
N ILE A 65 0.15 2.47 -0.67
CA ILE A 65 1.04 1.43 -1.20
C ILE A 65 2.07 2.04 -2.16
N PHE A 66 1.62 2.84 -3.13
CA PHE A 66 2.50 3.36 -4.19
C PHE A 66 3.41 4.50 -3.71
N GLY A 67 3.04 5.23 -2.66
CA GLY A 67 3.87 6.27 -2.06
C GLY A 67 5.25 5.75 -1.63
N PRO A 68 5.34 4.83 -0.66
CA PRO A 68 6.60 4.23 -0.21
C PRO A 68 7.37 3.53 -1.34
N ILE A 69 6.69 2.81 -2.24
CA ILE A 69 7.31 2.15 -3.40
C ILE A 69 8.03 3.18 -4.27
N SER A 70 7.38 4.31 -4.55
CA SER A 70 8.00 5.38 -5.36
C SER A 70 9.24 5.96 -4.70
N VAL A 71 9.21 6.19 -3.39
CA VAL A 71 10.37 6.67 -2.62
C VAL A 71 11.52 5.68 -2.69
N VAL A 72 11.24 4.38 -2.47
CA VAL A 72 12.25 3.32 -2.53
C VAL A 72 12.87 3.24 -3.92
N LEU A 73 12.08 3.28 -4.99
CA LEU A 73 12.58 3.21 -6.36
C LEU A 73 13.43 4.43 -6.73
N ILE A 74 13.03 5.63 -6.33
CA ILE A 74 13.81 6.85 -6.56
C ILE A 74 15.12 6.80 -5.77
N MET A 75 15.10 6.31 -4.53
CA MET A 75 16.32 6.12 -3.74
C MET A 75 17.24 5.07 -4.37
N MET A 76 16.71 3.94 -4.83
CA MET A 76 17.49 2.93 -5.57
C MET A 76 18.13 3.51 -6.84
N ALA A 77 17.45 4.40 -7.56
CA ALA A 77 18.02 5.09 -8.71
C ALA A 77 19.14 6.07 -8.32
N ALA A 78 18.90 6.86 -7.25
CA ALA A 78 19.78 7.94 -6.83
C ALA A 78 21.04 7.43 -6.11
N SER A 79 20.89 6.56 -5.11
CA SER A 79 21.96 6.10 -4.23
C SER A 79 22.32 4.62 -4.38
N GLY A 80 21.58 3.87 -5.20
CA GLY A 80 21.88 2.46 -5.44
C GLY A 80 23.14 2.26 -6.29
N ASP A 81 23.97 1.30 -5.87
CA ASP A 81 25.18 0.91 -6.57
C ASP A 81 24.85 -0.10 -7.69
N PHE A 82 24.07 0.37 -8.66
CA PHE A 82 23.58 -0.43 -9.78
C PHE A 82 24.19 0.03 -11.10
N GLU A 83 24.19 -0.86 -12.10
CA GLU A 83 24.57 -0.51 -13.46
C GLU A 83 23.67 0.61 -14.01
N VAL A 84 24.21 1.44 -14.90
CA VAL A 84 23.53 2.64 -15.42
C VAL A 84 22.14 2.32 -15.99
N GLY A 85 21.98 1.20 -16.70
CA GLY A 85 20.69 0.77 -17.23
C GLY A 85 19.65 0.47 -16.15
N GLN A 86 20.06 -0.15 -15.04
CA GLN A 86 19.18 -0.43 -13.90
C GLN A 86 18.82 0.84 -13.12
N ARG A 87 19.76 1.78 -12.95
CA ARG A 87 19.47 3.08 -12.32
C ARG A 87 18.46 3.89 -13.13
N ILE A 88 18.58 3.90 -14.46
CA ILE A 88 17.60 4.54 -15.34
C ILE A 88 16.24 3.85 -15.21
N LEU A 89 16.20 2.52 -15.22
CA LEU A 89 14.95 1.76 -15.04
C LEU A 89 14.28 2.10 -13.71
N PHE A 90 15.01 2.09 -12.59
CA PHE A 90 14.48 2.47 -11.29
C PHE A 90 14.02 3.93 -11.26
N GLY A 91 14.73 4.83 -11.92
CA GLY A 91 14.34 6.24 -12.03
C GLY A 91 13.02 6.41 -12.79
N VAL A 92 12.86 5.72 -13.92
CA VAL A 92 11.62 5.76 -14.72
C VAL A 92 10.46 5.12 -13.96
N LEU A 93 10.68 3.97 -13.32
CA LEU A 93 9.65 3.31 -12.49
C LEU A 93 9.29 4.16 -11.27
N GLY A 94 10.26 4.81 -10.61
CA GLY A 94 10.04 5.74 -9.51
C GLY A 94 9.23 6.96 -9.93
N ALA A 95 9.54 7.55 -11.09
CA ALA A 95 8.76 8.65 -11.67
C ALA A 95 7.33 8.20 -12.02
N GLY A 96 7.17 7.03 -12.64
CA GLY A 96 5.84 6.49 -12.98
C GLY A 96 4.97 6.21 -11.76
N THR A 97 5.55 5.56 -10.73
CA THR A 97 4.84 5.24 -9.48
C THR A 97 4.52 6.49 -8.66
N SER A 98 5.37 7.53 -8.68
CA SER A 98 5.07 8.80 -8.02
C SER A 98 3.97 9.59 -8.72
N LEU A 99 3.93 9.58 -10.06
CA LEU A 99 2.79 10.15 -10.80
C LEU A 99 1.49 9.42 -10.48
N PHE A 100 1.53 8.08 -10.44
CA PHE A 100 0.37 7.28 -10.07
C PHE A 100 -0.07 7.55 -8.63
N PHE A 101 0.86 7.67 -7.70
CA PHE A 101 0.59 8.07 -6.31
C PHE A 101 -0.15 9.41 -6.25
N VAL A 102 0.36 10.46 -6.90
CA VAL A 102 -0.28 11.79 -6.92
C VAL A 102 -1.69 11.69 -7.51
N TYR A 103 -1.85 10.93 -8.60
CA TYR A 103 -3.15 10.71 -9.21
C TYR A 103 -4.12 10.00 -8.27
N SER A 104 -3.70 8.94 -7.58
CA SER A 104 -4.51 8.24 -6.57
C SER A 104 -4.90 9.11 -5.38
N VAL A 105 -4.02 10.01 -4.95
CA VAL A 105 -4.36 10.99 -3.91
C VAL A 105 -5.45 11.94 -4.40
N ILE A 106 -5.33 12.47 -5.61
CA ILE A 106 -6.34 13.38 -6.19
C ILE A 106 -7.69 12.66 -6.32
N THR A 107 -7.70 11.44 -6.87
CA THR A 107 -8.96 10.70 -7.07
C THR A 107 -9.59 10.19 -5.79
N THR A 108 -8.81 10.05 -4.71
CA THR A 108 -9.37 9.84 -3.36
C THR A 108 -10.31 10.99 -2.97
N PHE A 109 -9.98 12.23 -3.35
CA PHE A 109 -10.80 13.40 -3.04
C PHE A 109 -11.93 13.64 -4.05
N THR A 110 -11.74 13.30 -5.34
CA THR A 110 -12.81 13.42 -6.34
C THR A 110 -13.85 12.30 -6.22
N GLY A 111 -13.44 11.11 -5.77
CA GLY A 111 -14.29 9.94 -5.62
C GLY A 111 -14.43 9.09 -6.88
N ASP A 112 -13.62 9.33 -7.90
CA ASP A 112 -13.60 8.52 -9.13
C ASP A 112 -12.88 7.20 -8.88
N ASP A 113 -13.41 6.06 -9.37
CA ASP A 113 -12.77 4.76 -9.21
C ASP A 113 -11.58 4.60 -10.17
N LEU A 114 -10.39 4.31 -9.62
CA LEU A 114 -9.18 4.04 -10.39
C LEU A 114 -8.95 2.56 -10.71
N ALA A 115 -9.58 1.66 -9.96
CA ALA A 115 -9.36 0.22 -10.12
C ALA A 115 -10.08 -0.35 -11.35
N GLY A 116 -10.99 0.42 -11.94
CA GLY A 116 -11.88 0.04 -13.04
C GLY A 116 -13.19 -0.56 -12.52
N GLU A 117 -14.30 -0.29 -13.23
CA GLU A 117 -15.63 -0.84 -12.91
C GLU A 117 -15.54 -2.33 -12.60
N ASP A 118 -16.04 -2.73 -11.42
CA ASP A 118 -16.21 -4.13 -11.08
C ASP A 118 -17.27 -4.69 -12.04
N PRO A 119 -16.97 -5.69 -12.89
CA PRO A 119 -17.93 -6.20 -13.87
C PRO A 119 -19.22 -6.78 -13.25
N ASP A 120 -19.25 -6.97 -11.92
CA ASP A 120 -20.44 -7.35 -11.16
C ASP A 120 -21.47 -6.20 -11.04
N ASP A 121 -21.09 -4.93 -11.24
CA ASP A 121 -22.02 -3.79 -11.21
C ASP A 121 -22.96 -3.75 -12.43
N ARG A 122 -22.65 -4.53 -13.49
CA ARG A 122 -23.52 -4.67 -14.67
C ARG A 122 -24.62 -5.72 -14.53
N ALA A 123 -24.60 -6.52 -13.46
CA ALA A 123 -25.56 -7.61 -13.26
C ALA A 123 -26.80 -7.19 -12.43
N ALA A 124 -26.87 -5.93 -12.01
CA ALA A 124 -27.95 -5.40 -11.17
C ALA A 124 -28.93 -4.46 -11.91
N ASP A 125 -28.72 -4.20 -13.20
CA ASP A 125 -29.59 -3.38 -14.06
C ASP A 125 -30.46 -4.23 -15.02
#